data_AF-R5U0E3-F1
#
_entry.id   AF-R5U0E3-F1
#
_cell.length_a   1.000
_cell.length_b   1.000
_cell.length_c   1.000
_cell.angle_alpha   90.00
_cell.angle_beta   90.00
_cell.angle_gamma   90.00
#
_symmetry.space_group_name_H-M   'P 1'
#
loop_
_entity.id
_entity.type
_entity.pdbx_description
1 polymer ?
#
loop_
_entity_poly.entity_id
_entity_poly.type
_entity_poly.pdbx_seq_one_letter_code
_entity_poly.pdbx_strand_id
1 'polypeptide(L)'
;MEDWESKYIENISQISSLLAENERILKEAGYKPPVNNFSVDNDKRIKIPSGYIRRSGEFWRLYHLNEIVSNRNTKNNISYALQLSDYYNFVLNRFYIWGSIETMFYKNAFVNIISIVEALILESANQINQYCKNCLKIKECPHNISKKDRSNMKFSVNKLFELGILNMKVEEKNRLLELYDFRNKIHIRLNEQNEFLDNIYTQKLYNEAIVFLQKVDRLLWVNAVPCYTSCILNNQK
;
A
#
# COMPACT_ATOMS: atom_id res chain seq x y z
N MET A 1 24.60 7.63 24.32
CA MET A 1 24.55 7.33 22.89
C MET A 1 25.36 6.08 22.69
N GLU A 2 24.76 5.03 22.14
CA GLU A 2 25.49 3.78 21.88
C GLU A 2 26.54 4.03 20.77
N ASP A 3 27.64 3.27 20.76
CA ASP A 3 28.76 3.48 19.82
C ASP A 3 28.30 3.46 18.35
N TRP A 4 27.37 2.55 18.01
CA TRP A 4 26.81 2.45 16.66
C TRP A 4 25.98 3.67 16.26
N GLU A 5 25.30 4.33 17.21
CA GLU A 5 24.43 5.49 16.95
C GLU A 5 25.28 6.71 16.59
N SER A 6 26.36 6.94 17.35
CA SER A 6 27.37 7.96 17.03
C SER A 6 27.95 7.75 15.64
N LYS A 7 28.32 6.50 15.30
CA LYS A 7 28.86 6.18 13.98
C LYS A 7 27.83 6.36 12.85
N TYR A 8 26.57 6.02 13.11
CA TYR A 8 25.48 6.21 12.17
C TYR A 8 25.24 7.68 11.85
N ILE A 9 25.25 8.55 12.88
CA ILE A 9 25.11 10.01 12.72
C ILE A 9 26.28 10.59 11.92
N GLU A 10 27.52 10.16 12.20
CA GLU A 10 28.71 10.56 11.43
C GLU A 10 28.56 10.21 9.95
N ASN A 11 28.13 8.98 9.64
CA ASN A 11 27.92 8.54 8.27
C ASN A 11 26.84 9.38 7.55
N ILE A 12 25.75 9.74 8.23
CA ILE A 12 24.70 10.62 7.67
C ILE A 12 25.28 12.00 7.31
N SER A 13 26.09 12.57 8.19
CA SER A 13 26.73 13.87 7.97
C SER A 13 27.65 13.82 6.74
N GLN A 14 28.44 12.76 6.62
CA GLN A 14 29.33 12.56 5.48
C GLN A 14 28.56 12.37 4.16
N ILE A 15 27.51 11.56 4.15
CA ILE A 15 26.65 11.35 2.97
C ILE A 15 26.04 12.68 2.52
N SER A 16 25.51 13.47 3.45
CA SER A 16 24.89 14.76 3.15
C SER A 16 25.91 15.74 2.53
N SER A 17 27.13 15.76 3.06
CA SER A 17 28.22 16.60 2.53
C SER A 17 28.63 16.20 1.11
N LEU A 18 28.75 14.90 0.84
CA LEU A 18 29.09 14.38 -0.49
C LEU A 18 27.98 14.65 -1.52
N LEU A 19 26.71 14.54 -1.13
CA LEU A 19 25.59 14.89 -1.99
C LEU A 19 25.60 16.37 -2.38
N ALA A 20 25.85 17.26 -1.41
CA ALA A 20 25.95 18.69 -1.67
C ALA A 20 27.11 19.03 -2.61
N GLU A 21 28.26 18.36 -2.44
CA GLU A 21 29.42 18.51 -3.31
C GLU A 21 29.13 18.06 -4.75
N ASN A 22 28.46 16.91 -4.92
CA ASN A 22 28.06 16.44 -6.25
C ASN A 22 27.16 17.45 -6.97
N GLU A 23 26.17 18.04 -6.27
CA GLU A 23 25.31 19.07 -6.85
C GLU A 23 26.07 20.34 -7.24
N ARG A 24 27.12 20.70 -6.48
CA ARG A 24 28.00 21.83 -6.82
C ARG A 24 28.78 21.54 -8.10
N ILE A 25 29.40 20.37 -8.22
CA ILE A 25 30.13 19.94 -9.42
C ILE A 25 29.22 19.98 -10.66
N LEU A 26 27.98 19.49 -10.55
CA LEU A 26 27.04 19.50 -11.67
C LEU A 26 26.64 20.92 -12.09
N LYS A 27 26.41 21.82 -11.13
CA LYS A 27 26.10 23.24 -11.40
C LYS A 27 27.27 23.97 -12.04
N GLU A 28 28.49 23.75 -11.54
CA GLU A 28 29.73 24.32 -12.10
C GLU A 28 29.97 23.82 -13.54
N ALA A 29 29.59 22.57 -13.85
CA ALA A 29 29.61 22.00 -15.20
C ALA A 29 28.45 22.48 -16.11
N GLY A 30 27.54 23.33 -15.62
CA GLY A 30 26.47 23.94 -16.41
C GLY A 30 25.15 23.18 -16.45
N TYR A 31 25.00 22.09 -15.68
CA TYR A 31 23.71 21.38 -15.55
C TYR A 31 22.72 22.19 -14.71
N LYS A 32 21.44 22.13 -15.08
CA LYS A 32 20.35 22.90 -14.45
C LYS A 32 19.11 22.01 -14.22
N PRO A 33 19.13 21.14 -13.19
CA PRO A 33 17.94 20.40 -12.77
C PRO A 33 16.77 21.36 -12.46
N PRO A 34 15.51 20.99 -12.79
CA PRO A 34 15.09 19.72 -13.37
C PRO A 34 15.09 19.71 -14.91
N VAL A 35 15.47 20.79 -15.59
CA VAL A 35 15.32 20.94 -17.06
C VAL A 35 16.47 20.28 -17.82
N ASN A 36 17.70 20.43 -17.32
CA ASN A 36 18.90 19.81 -17.87
C ASN A 36 19.57 18.96 -16.78
N ASN A 37 19.19 17.69 -16.71
CA ASN A 37 19.71 16.74 -15.72
C ASN A 37 20.93 15.99 -16.25
N PHE A 38 21.88 15.73 -15.35
CA PHE A 38 22.93 14.75 -15.57
C PHE A 38 22.59 13.46 -14.82
N SER A 39 22.79 12.32 -15.45
CA SER A 39 22.75 11.03 -14.75
C SER A 39 23.85 10.13 -15.27
N VAL A 40 24.55 9.45 -14.37
CA VAL A 40 25.48 8.37 -14.72
C VAL A 40 24.72 7.07 -15.03
N ASP A 41 25.43 6.10 -15.60
CA ASP A 41 24.97 4.73 -15.80
C ASP A 41 24.38 4.14 -14.50
N ASN A 42 23.37 3.27 -14.62
CA ASN A 42 22.59 2.78 -13.49
C ASN A 42 23.44 2.13 -12.37
N ASP A 43 24.52 1.44 -12.72
CA ASP A 43 25.43 0.76 -11.79
C ASP A 43 26.32 1.70 -10.98
N LYS A 44 26.51 2.93 -11.48
CA LYS A 44 27.29 4.02 -10.86
C LYS A 44 26.44 4.99 -10.04
N ARG A 45 25.10 4.89 -10.12
CA ARG A 45 24.19 5.72 -9.31
C ARG A 45 24.29 5.35 -7.83
N ILE A 46 23.90 6.28 -6.96
CA ILE A 46 23.77 6.02 -5.52
C ILE A 46 22.77 4.88 -5.33
N LYS A 47 23.24 3.82 -4.68
CA LYS A 47 22.47 2.59 -4.50
C LYS A 47 21.61 2.69 -3.24
N ILE A 48 20.35 2.27 -3.35
CA ILE A 48 19.57 1.91 -2.17
C ILE A 48 20.21 0.64 -1.59
N PRO A 49 20.38 0.55 -0.25
CA PRO A 49 20.96 -0.63 0.39
C PRO A 49 20.30 -1.92 -0.09
N SER A 50 21.13 -2.89 -0.50
CA SER A 50 20.66 -4.18 -0.94
C SER A 50 19.84 -4.85 0.15
N GLY A 51 18.66 -5.35 -0.20
CA GLY A 51 17.75 -6.02 0.73
C GLY A 51 16.79 -5.10 1.49
N TYR A 52 16.89 -3.78 1.35
CA TYR A 52 15.88 -2.89 1.95
C TYR A 52 14.55 -2.98 1.22
N ILE A 53 14.57 -2.89 -0.11
CA ILE A 53 13.39 -3.13 -0.95
C ILE A 53 13.29 -4.64 -1.20
N ARG A 54 12.25 -5.26 -0.66
CA ARG A 54 12.03 -6.70 -0.77
C ARG A 54 11.65 -7.10 -2.20
N ARG A 55 11.91 -8.35 -2.56
CA ARG A 55 11.56 -8.87 -3.90
C ARG A 55 10.10 -9.30 -3.95
N SER A 56 9.51 -9.29 -5.15
CA SER A 56 8.10 -9.70 -5.35
C SER A 56 7.76 -11.06 -4.74
N GLY A 57 8.64 -12.05 -4.87
CA GLY A 57 8.40 -13.39 -4.29
C GLY A 57 8.29 -13.40 -2.77
N GLU A 58 8.99 -12.49 -2.08
CA GLU A 58 8.85 -12.34 -0.63
C GLU A 58 7.48 -11.79 -0.28
N PHE A 59 7.01 -10.78 -1.02
CA PHE A 59 5.67 -10.22 -0.84
C PHE A 59 4.55 -11.21 -1.13
N TRP A 60 4.74 -12.08 -2.13
CA TRP A 60 3.73 -13.10 -2.43
C TRP A 60 3.48 -14.04 -1.26
N ARG A 61 4.52 -14.31 -0.45
CA ARG A 61 4.43 -15.12 0.76
C ARG A 61 3.95 -14.30 1.97
N LEU A 62 4.53 -13.12 2.18
CA LEU A 62 4.26 -12.31 3.37
C LEU A 62 2.84 -11.76 3.43
N TYR A 63 2.24 -11.47 2.27
CA TYR A 63 0.87 -10.97 2.15
C TYR A 63 -0.04 -11.98 1.43
N HIS A 64 0.25 -13.27 1.59
CA HIS A 64 -0.59 -14.39 1.13
C HIS A 64 -1.15 -14.22 -0.30
N LEU A 65 -0.38 -13.60 -1.19
CA LEU A 65 -0.89 -13.22 -2.52
C LEU A 65 -1.03 -14.45 -3.42
N ASN A 66 -0.29 -15.53 -3.14
CA ASN A 66 -0.44 -16.78 -3.87
C ASN A 66 -1.79 -17.45 -3.60
N GLU A 67 -2.33 -17.22 -2.41
CA GLU A 67 -3.57 -17.79 -1.91
C GLU A 67 -4.75 -16.87 -2.25
N ILE A 68 -4.60 -15.56 -2.02
CA ILE A 68 -5.67 -14.56 -2.19
C ILE A 68 -5.88 -14.22 -3.68
N VAL A 69 -4.81 -14.09 -4.47
CA VAL A 69 -4.86 -13.51 -5.83
C VAL A 69 -4.51 -14.54 -6.89
N SER A 70 -5.51 -14.97 -7.68
CA SER A 70 -5.29 -15.95 -8.77
C SER A 70 -4.57 -15.35 -9.96
N ASN A 71 -4.91 -14.12 -10.34
CA ASN A 71 -4.34 -13.51 -11.54
C ASN A 71 -2.88 -13.09 -11.32
N ARG A 72 -1.96 -13.66 -12.12
CA ARG A 72 -0.52 -13.38 -12.02
C ARG A 72 -0.17 -11.91 -12.23
N ASN A 73 -0.84 -11.22 -13.16
CA ASN A 73 -0.58 -9.80 -13.41
C ASN A 73 -1.05 -8.94 -12.23
N THR A 74 -2.25 -9.20 -11.68
CA THR A 74 -2.73 -8.52 -10.47
C THR A 74 -1.78 -8.75 -9.29
N LYS A 75 -1.34 -10.00 -9.08
CA LYS A 75 -0.37 -10.35 -8.04
C LYS A 75 0.96 -9.62 -8.21
N ASN A 76 1.48 -9.54 -9.44
CA ASN A 76 2.68 -8.77 -9.75
C ASN A 76 2.48 -7.28 -9.43
N ASN A 77 1.37 -6.68 -9.88
CA ASN A 77 1.07 -5.28 -9.65
C ASN A 77 0.97 -4.94 -8.15
N ILE A 78 0.32 -5.81 -7.36
CA ILE A 78 0.28 -5.66 -5.89
C ILE A 78 1.70 -5.75 -5.32
N SER A 79 2.52 -6.70 -5.78
CA SER A 79 3.89 -6.82 -5.31
C SER A 79 4.76 -5.61 -5.66
N TYR A 80 4.56 -4.99 -6.83
CA TYR A 80 5.25 -3.76 -7.22
C TYR A 80 4.81 -2.57 -6.36
N ALA A 81 3.52 -2.47 -6.02
CA ALA A 81 3.01 -1.47 -5.09
C ALA A 81 3.60 -1.67 -3.68
N LEU A 82 3.78 -2.91 -3.23
CA LEU A 82 4.46 -3.21 -1.96
C LEU A 82 5.95 -2.86 -1.99
N GLN A 83 6.65 -3.08 -3.12
CA GLN A 83 8.02 -2.61 -3.32
C GLN A 83 8.11 -1.08 -3.26
N LEU A 84 7.15 -0.39 -3.88
CA LEU A 84 7.05 1.06 -3.80
C LEU A 84 6.79 1.52 -2.35
N SER A 85 6.05 0.75 -1.55
CA SER A 85 5.89 1.01 -0.12
C SER A 85 7.20 0.90 0.66
N ASP A 86 8.06 -0.08 0.35
CA ASP A 86 9.40 -0.16 0.94
C ASP A 86 10.21 1.07 0.57
N TYR A 87 10.15 1.51 -0.69
CA TYR A 87 10.82 2.73 -1.13
C TYR A 87 10.31 3.99 -0.39
N TYR A 88 8.99 4.15 -0.24
CA TYR A 88 8.42 5.25 0.54
C TYR A 88 8.91 5.21 1.99
N ASN A 89 8.93 4.03 2.62
CA ASN A 89 9.44 3.88 3.98
C ASN A 89 10.93 4.24 4.08
N PHE A 90 11.74 3.82 3.10
CA PHE A 90 13.15 4.19 3.05
C PHE A 90 13.32 5.71 3.05
N VAL A 91 12.66 6.37 2.12
CA VAL A 91 12.85 7.81 1.90
C VAL A 91 12.36 8.62 3.11
N LEU A 92 11.15 8.33 3.61
CA LEU A 92 10.56 9.04 4.75
C LEU A 92 11.34 8.89 6.06
N ASN A 93 12.06 7.79 6.24
CA ASN A 93 12.80 7.53 7.48
C ASN A 93 14.32 7.76 7.36
N ARG A 94 14.84 8.12 6.18
CA ARG A 94 16.28 8.30 5.94
C ARG A 94 16.67 9.67 5.40
N PHE A 95 15.72 10.41 4.82
CA PHE A 95 15.97 11.75 4.30
C PHE A 95 15.14 12.77 5.07
N TYR A 96 15.75 13.93 5.32
CA TYR A 96 15.01 15.08 5.81
C TYR A 96 14.22 15.69 4.65
N ILE A 97 12.91 15.47 4.66
CA ILE A 97 11.94 16.09 3.74
C ILE A 97 11.11 17.06 4.57
N TRP A 98 10.82 18.23 4.03
CA TRP A 98 10.15 19.29 4.78
C TRP A 98 9.06 19.97 3.96
N GLY A 99 8.15 20.62 4.67
CA GLY A 99 7.10 21.44 4.08
C GLY A 99 6.07 20.62 3.30
N SER A 100 5.54 21.19 2.22
CA SER A 100 4.51 20.55 1.40
C SER A 100 4.97 19.25 0.73
N ILE A 101 6.27 19.12 0.45
CA ILE A 101 6.82 17.90 -0.16
C ILE A 101 6.67 16.70 0.79
N GLU A 102 6.88 16.90 2.10
CA GLU A 102 6.72 15.84 3.08
C GLU A 102 5.26 15.35 3.13
N THR A 103 4.30 16.29 3.25
CA THR A 103 2.87 15.98 3.24
C THR A 103 2.45 15.24 1.97
N MET A 104 2.94 15.68 0.80
CA MET A 104 2.66 15.03 -0.48
C MET A 104 3.27 13.63 -0.56
N PHE A 105 4.45 13.43 0.03
CA PHE A 105 5.09 12.13 0.04
C PHE A 105 4.33 11.14 0.94
N TYR A 106 3.90 11.57 2.14
CA TYR A 106 3.00 10.78 2.99
C TYR A 106 1.67 10.47 2.33
N LYS A 107 1.07 11.45 1.62
CA LYS A 107 -0.16 11.26 0.87
C LYS A 107 0.00 10.16 -0.19
N ASN A 108 1.06 10.20 -0.98
CA ASN A 108 1.33 9.17 -1.99
C ASN A 108 1.59 7.79 -1.37
N ALA A 109 2.38 7.74 -0.28
CA ALA A 109 2.64 6.50 0.44
C ALA A 109 1.36 5.87 1.02
N PHE A 110 0.51 6.69 1.63
CA PHE A 110 -0.80 6.31 2.16
C PHE A 110 -1.73 5.78 1.04
N VAL A 111 -1.85 6.52 -0.06
CA VAL A 111 -2.68 6.15 -1.22
C VAL A 111 -2.26 4.80 -1.80
N ASN A 112 -0.95 4.58 -1.91
CA ASN A 112 -0.40 3.32 -2.38
C ASN A 112 -0.84 2.15 -1.48
N ILE A 113 -0.73 2.30 -0.15
CA ILE A 113 -1.20 1.28 0.80
C ILE A 113 -2.69 1.00 0.66
N ILE A 114 -3.55 2.03 0.67
CA ILE A 114 -4.99 1.83 0.58
C ILE A 114 -5.41 1.22 -0.76
N SER A 115 -4.69 1.53 -1.85
CA SER A 115 -4.92 0.89 -3.15
C SER A 115 -4.57 -0.61 -3.14
N ILE A 116 -3.56 -1.03 -2.36
CA ILE A 116 -3.26 -2.45 -2.14
C ILE A 116 -4.39 -3.12 -1.35
N VAL A 117 -4.86 -2.48 -0.27
CA VAL A 117 -5.97 -3.00 0.56
C VAL A 117 -7.25 -3.19 -0.27
N GLU A 118 -7.57 -2.20 -1.11
CA GLU A 118 -8.66 -2.30 -2.07
C GLU A 118 -8.50 -3.50 -3.01
N ALA A 119 -7.33 -3.67 -3.61
CA ALA A 119 -7.06 -4.78 -4.52
C ALA A 119 -7.27 -6.14 -3.84
N LEU A 120 -6.77 -6.34 -2.62
CA LEU A 120 -6.94 -7.59 -1.87
C LEU A 120 -8.42 -7.91 -1.60
N ILE A 121 -9.19 -6.90 -1.20
CA ILE A 121 -10.61 -7.06 -0.90
C ILE A 121 -11.42 -7.38 -2.16
N LEU A 122 -11.18 -6.65 -3.25
CA LEU A 122 -11.88 -6.88 -4.52
C LEU A 122 -11.52 -8.23 -5.15
N GLU A 123 -10.24 -8.63 -5.12
CA GLU A 123 -9.81 -9.95 -5.57
C GLU A 123 -10.48 -11.05 -4.74
N SER A 124 -10.52 -10.92 -3.41
CA SER A 124 -11.19 -11.89 -2.54
C SER A 124 -12.68 -12.02 -2.85
N ALA A 125 -13.38 -10.90 -3.00
CA ALA A 125 -14.79 -10.88 -3.37
C ALA A 125 -15.03 -11.55 -4.74
N ASN A 126 -14.15 -11.32 -5.71
CA ASN A 126 -14.22 -11.95 -7.03
C ASN A 126 -13.99 -13.47 -6.96
N GLN A 127 -13.01 -13.91 -6.16
CA GLN A 127 -12.65 -15.32 -6.04
C GLN A 127 -13.74 -16.14 -5.36
N ILE A 128 -14.33 -15.62 -4.28
CA ILE A 128 -15.51 -16.24 -3.65
C ILE A 128 -16.65 -16.36 -4.65
N ASN A 129 -16.93 -15.29 -5.41
CA ASN A 129 -17.99 -15.32 -6.41
C ASN A 129 -17.73 -16.37 -7.51
N GLN A 130 -16.47 -16.60 -7.92
CA GLN A 130 -16.15 -17.62 -8.92
C GLN A 130 -16.60 -19.02 -8.49
N TYR A 131 -16.41 -19.38 -7.23
CA TYR A 131 -16.96 -20.63 -6.68
C TYR A 131 -18.49 -20.61 -6.67
N CYS A 132 -19.10 -19.52 -6.18
CA CYS A 132 -20.54 -19.40 -6.06
C CYS A 132 -21.29 -19.49 -7.41
N LYS A 133 -20.66 -19.14 -8.54
CA LYS A 133 -21.29 -19.24 -9.88
C LYS A 133 -21.78 -20.64 -10.23
N ASN A 134 -21.17 -21.67 -9.64
CA ASN A 134 -21.57 -23.07 -9.86
C ASN A 134 -22.76 -23.50 -8.98
N CYS A 135 -23.24 -22.63 -8.08
CA CYS A 135 -24.35 -22.93 -7.18
C CYS A 135 -25.71 -22.78 -7.89
N LEU A 136 -26.47 -23.88 -7.94
CA LEU A 136 -27.82 -23.90 -8.51
C LEU A 136 -28.80 -22.94 -7.83
N LYS A 137 -28.54 -22.59 -6.55
CA LYS A 137 -29.38 -21.70 -5.73
C LYS A 137 -28.83 -20.27 -5.61
N ILE A 138 -27.88 -19.86 -6.47
CA ILE A 138 -27.20 -18.55 -6.35
C ILE A 138 -28.16 -17.35 -6.36
N LYS A 139 -29.28 -17.44 -7.11
CA LYS A 139 -30.26 -16.34 -7.23
C LYS A 139 -30.96 -16.00 -5.91
N GLU A 140 -31.13 -17.00 -5.04
CA GLU A 140 -31.80 -16.87 -3.74
C GLU A 140 -30.81 -16.87 -2.58
N CYS A 141 -29.52 -17.02 -2.86
CA CYS A 141 -28.50 -17.17 -1.82
C CYS A 141 -28.21 -15.81 -1.16
N PRO A 142 -28.50 -15.64 0.15
CA PRO A 142 -28.18 -14.39 0.85
C PRO A 142 -26.67 -14.14 0.96
N HIS A 143 -25.86 -15.20 0.81
CA HIS A 143 -24.41 -15.14 0.84
C HIS A 143 -23.76 -14.86 -0.53
N ASN A 144 -24.56 -14.71 -1.59
CA ASN A 144 -24.03 -14.39 -2.90
C ASN A 144 -23.38 -12.99 -2.90
N ILE A 145 -22.16 -12.91 -3.44
CA ILE A 145 -21.44 -11.66 -3.67
C ILE A 145 -21.73 -11.22 -5.11
N SER A 146 -22.53 -10.17 -5.28
CA SER A 146 -23.00 -9.69 -6.58
C SER A 146 -21.91 -8.95 -7.37
N LYS A 147 -22.20 -8.63 -8.65
CA LYS A 147 -21.33 -7.75 -9.45
C LYS A 147 -21.14 -6.38 -8.80
N LYS A 148 -22.18 -5.82 -8.17
CA LYS A 148 -22.11 -4.54 -7.46
C LYS A 148 -21.16 -4.64 -6.27
N ASP A 149 -21.24 -5.73 -5.52
CA ASP A 149 -20.40 -5.95 -4.34
C ASP A 149 -18.92 -5.99 -4.73
N ARG A 150 -18.57 -6.78 -5.75
CA ARG A 150 -17.17 -7.01 -6.18
C ARG A 150 -16.55 -5.96 -7.11
N SER A 151 -17.26 -4.85 -7.39
CA SER A 151 -16.75 -3.77 -8.28
C SER A 151 -16.50 -2.46 -7.56
N ASN A 152 -16.80 -2.38 -6.26
CA ASN A 152 -16.61 -1.17 -5.47
C ASN A 152 -16.15 -1.55 -4.06
N MET A 153 -15.08 -0.91 -3.61
CA MET A 153 -14.48 -1.17 -2.31
C MET A 153 -15.48 -1.07 -1.15
N LYS A 154 -16.35 -0.04 -1.11
CA LYS A 154 -17.32 0.14 -0.02
C LYS A 154 -18.35 -0.98 0.02
N PHE A 155 -18.85 -1.42 -1.14
CA PHE A 155 -19.80 -2.53 -1.19
C PHE A 155 -19.13 -3.85 -0.83
N SER A 156 -17.91 -4.11 -1.32
CA SER A 156 -17.13 -5.30 -0.95
C SER A 156 -16.86 -5.37 0.55
N VAL A 157 -16.39 -4.28 1.18
CA VAL A 157 -16.13 -4.24 2.62
C VAL A 157 -17.39 -4.57 3.42
N ASN A 158 -18.51 -3.91 3.10
CA ASN A 158 -19.77 -4.18 3.81
C ASN A 158 -20.23 -5.63 3.62
N LYS A 159 -20.18 -6.15 2.39
CA LYS A 159 -20.61 -7.52 2.12
C LYS A 159 -19.71 -8.55 2.82
N LEU A 160 -18.39 -8.41 2.75
CA LEU A 160 -17.46 -9.33 3.41
C LEU A 160 -17.53 -9.23 4.93
N PHE A 161 -17.87 -8.05 5.49
CA PHE A 161 -18.12 -7.88 6.91
C PHE A 161 -19.41 -8.60 7.35
N GLU A 162 -20.52 -8.43 6.62
CA GLU A 162 -21.79 -9.12 6.86
C GLU A 162 -21.64 -10.66 6.82
N LEU A 163 -20.75 -11.15 5.98
CA LEU A 163 -20.45 -12.59 5.86
C LEU A 163 -19.49 -13.12 6.93
N GLY A 164 -18.98 -12.26 7.81
CA GLY A 164 -17.99 -12.63 8.84
C GLY A 164 -16.58 -12.88 8.28
N ILE A 165 -16.31 -12.53 7.02
CA ILE A 165 -15.00 -12.72 6.39
C ILE A 165 -14.03 -11.63 6.86
N LEU A 166 -14.47 -10.37 6.81
CA LEU A 166 -13.79 -9.26 7.46
C LEU A 166 -14.25 -9.18 8.92
N ASN A 167 -13.90 -10.20 9.72
CA ASN A 167 -14.25 -10.28 11.14
C ASN A 167 -13.44 -9.27 11.98
N MET A 168 -13.80 -8.01 11.87
CA MET A 168 -13.24 -6.88 12.61
C MET A 168 -14.34 -6.17 13.40
N LYS A 169 -13.98 -5.23 14.28
CA LYS A 169 -14.99 -4.43 14.98
C LYS A 169 -15.66 -3.44 14.02
N VAL A 170 -16.88 -3.00 14.35
CA VAL A 170 -17.63 -2.04 13.51
C VAL A 170 -16.86 -0.73 13.35
N GLU A 171 -16.19 -0.27 14.40
CA GLU A 171 -15.37 0.95 14.40
C GLU A 171 -14.20 0.82 13.43
N GLU A 172 -13.57 -0.35 13.38
CA GLU A 172 -12.46 -0.63 12.47
C GLU A 172 -12.93 -0.71 11.02
N LYS A 173 -14.10 -1.31 10.78
CA LYS A 173 -14.73 -1.32 9.46
C LYS A 173 -15.02 0.10 8.97
N ASN A 174 -15.60 0.93 9.83
CA ASN A 174 -15.92 2.31 9.50
C ASN A 174 -14.64 3.13 9.25
N ARG A 175 -13.61 2.92 10.07
CA ARG A 175 -12.31 3.57 9.87
C ARG A 175 -11.66 3.14 8.54
N LEU A 176 -11.70 1.86 8.16
CA LEU A 176 -11.22 1.41 6.86
C LEU A 176 -11.94 2.11 5.69
N LEU A 177 -13.26 2.28 5.78
CA LEU A 177 -14.04 3.01 4.77
C LEU A 177 -13.68 4.50 4.71
N GLU A 178 -13.39 5.11 5.85
CA GLU A 178 -12.91 6.49 5.93
C GLU A 178 -11.52 6.65 5.30
N LEU A 179 -10.59 5.73 5.56
CA LEU A 179 -9.27 5.73 4.92
C LEU A 179 -9.38 5.60 3.39
N TYR A 180 -10.33 4.78 2.91
CA TYR A 180 -10.65 4.70 1.49
C TYR A 180 -11.19 6.02 0.92
N ASP A 181 -11.98 6.76 1.69
CA ASP A 181 -12.46 8.09 1.29
C ASP A 181 -11.33 9.12 1.21
N PHE A 182 -10.37 9.09 2.14
CA PHE A 182 -9.15 9.90 2.03
C PHE A 182 -8.38 9.57 0.76
N ARG A 183 -8.24 8.28 0.44
CA ARG A 183 -7.66 7.83 -0.82
C ARG A 183 -8.43 8.30 -2.06
N ASN A 184 -9.68 8.73 -1.98
CA ASN A 184 -10.38 9.27 -3.15
C ASN A 184 -10.23 10.80 -3.30
N LYS A 185 -9.71 11.49 -2.28
CA LYS A 185 -9.38 12.92 -2.28
C LYS A 185 -7.95 13.21 -2.79
N ILE A 186 -7.46 12.41 -3.74
CA ILE A 186 -6.09 12.57 -4.28
C ILE A 186 -6.01 13.67 -5.32
N HIS A 187 -7.07 13.84 -6.11
CA HIS A 187 -7.09 14.81 -7.19
C HIS A 187 -6.91 16.22 -6.63
N ILE A 188 -5.84 16.91 -7.03
CA ILE A 188 -5.46 18.25 -6.55
C ILE A 188 -6.66 19.22 -6.64
N ARG A 189 -7.45 19.12 -7.70
CA ARG A 189 -8.66 19.94 -7.92
C ARG A 189 -9.79 19.67 -6.91
N LEU A 190 -9.87 18.47 -6.35
CA LEU A 190 -10.93 18.07 -5.41
C LEU A 190 -10.59 18.42 -3.96
N ASN A 191 -9.41 18.98 -3.70
CA ASN A 191 -9.06 19.45 -2.37
C ASN A 191 -9.67 20.82 -2.11
N GLU A 192 -10.58 20.85 -1.15
CA GLU A 192 -11.26 22.06 -0.68
C GLU A 192 -10.34 22.94 0.19
N GLN A 193 -9.24 22.37 0.69
CA GLN A 193 -8.24 23.05 1.51
C GLN A 193 -6.86 23.04 0.84
N ASN A 194 -6.01 23.98 1.26
CA ASN A 194 -4.61 24.00 0.89
C ASN A 194 -3.92 22.72 1.41
N GLU A 195 -3.40 21.90 0.50
CA GLU A 195 -2.72 20.63 0.80
C GLU A 195 -1.53 20.77 1.76
N PHE A 196 -0.94 21.96 1.87
CA PHE A 196 0.11 22.24 2.85
C PHE A 196 -0.46 22.42 4.27
N LEU A 197 -1.68 22.97 4.39
CA LEU A 197 -2.36 23.18 5.67
C LEU A 197 -3.17 21.96 6.12
N ASP A 198 -3.46 21.06 5.17
CA ASP A 198 -4.14 19.80 5.43
C ASP A 198 -3.21 18.82 6.16
N ASN A 199 -3.33 18.78 7.50
CA ASN A 199 -2.50 17.92 8.35
C ASN A 199 -2.95 16.45 8.39
N ILE A 200 -3.87 16.03 7.52
CA ILE A 200 -4.39 14.66 7.52
C ILE A 200 -3.27 13.66 7.18
N TYR A 201 -2.48 13.96 6.15
CA TYR A 201 -1.46 13.04 5.64
C TYR A 201 -0.16 13.13 6.43
N THR A 202 -0.07 12.30 7.47
CA THR A 202 1.05 12.25 8.40
C THR A 202 1.65 10.85 8.48
N GLN A 203 2.83 10.75 9.10
CA GLN A 203 3.43 9.46 9.46
C GLN A 203 2.47 8.58 10.26
N LYS A 204 1.66 9.16 11.16
CA LYS A 204 0.69 8.42 11.97
C LYS A 204 -0.37 7.77 11.08
N LEU A 205 -0.95 8.52 10.14
CA LEU A 205 -1.95 7.99 9.21
C LEU A 205 -1.36 6.93 8.27
N TYR A 206 -0.13 7.15 7.79
CA TYR A 206 0.58 6.17 6.97
C TYR A 206 0.81 4.85 7.72
N ASN A 207 1.33 4.92 8.95
CA ASN A 207 1.54 3.75 9.80
C ASN A 207 0.22 3.03 10.11
N GLU A 208 -0.85 3.78 10.36
CA GLU A 208 -2.20 3.22 10.55
C GLU A 208 -2.66 2.44 9.31
N ALA A 209 -2.45 2.98 8.10
CA ALA A 209 -2.80 2.29 6.87
C ALA A 209 -2.02 0.98 6.69
N ILE A 210 -0.74 0.94 7.06
CA ILE A 210 0.07 -0.30 7.04
C ILE A 210 -0.52 -1.36 7.99
N VAL A 211 -0.95 -0.95 9.19
CA VAL A 211 -1.60 -1.86 10.15
C VAL A 211 -2.90 -2.42 9.57
N PHE A 212 -3.71 -1.58 8.93
CA PHE A 212 -4.92 -2.04 8.23
C PHE A 212 -4.60 -3.03 7.11
N LEU A 213 -3.56 -2.78 6.32
CA LEU A 213 -3.12 -3.71 5.28
C LEU A 213 -2.77 -5.09 5.86
N GLN A 214 -1.95 -5.15 6.90
CA GLN A 214 -1.58 -6.41 7.56
C GLN A 214 -2.81 -7.13 8.14
N LYS A 215 -3.72 -6.37 8.74
CA LYS A 215 -4.94 -6.93 9.32
C LYS A 215 -5.88 -7.50 8.24
N VAL A 216 -6.12 -6.74 7.18
CA VAL A 216 -6.99 -7.15 6.07
C VAL A 216 -6.42 -8.37 5.36
N ASP A 217 -5.12 -8.36 5.03
CA ASP A 217 -4.42 -9.52 4.48
C ASP A 217 -4.69 -10.79 5.30
N ARG A 218 -4.41 -10.74 6.60
CA ARG A 218 -4.62 -11.88 7.50
C ARG A 218 -6.07 -12.34 7.54
N LEU A 219 -7.03 -11.42 7.65
CA LEU A 219 -8.45 -11.76 7.70
C LEU A 219 -8.93 -12.42 6.39
N LEU A 220 -8.49 -11.92 5.25
CA LEU A 220 -8.82 -12.50 3.95
C LEU A 220 -8.18 -13.87 3.77
N TRP A 221 -6.90 -14.03 4.15
CA TRP A 221 -6.24 -15.32 4.10
C TRP A 221 -6.96 -16.36 4.96
N VAL A 222 -7.30 -16.03 6.22
CA VAL A 222 -7.93 -16.98 7.14
C VAL A 222 -9.39 -17.27 6.77
N ASN A 223 -10.16 -16.27 6.37
CA ASN A 223 -11.62 -16.41 6.24
C ASN A 223 -12.13 -16.42 4.79
N ALA A 224 -11.46 -15.73 3.85
CA ALA A 224 -11.89 -15.67 2.46
C ALA A 224 -11.39 -16.87 1.66
N VAL A 225 -10.11 -17.24 1.79
CA VAL A 225 -9.49 -18.32 1.02
C VAL A 225 -10.21 -19.67 1.16
N PRO A 226 -10.65 -20.11 2.36
CA PRO A 226 -11.45 -21.34 2.47
C PRO A 226 -12.73 -21.31 1.62
N CYS A 227 -13.32 -20.12 1.43
CA CYS A 227 -14.53 -19.92 0.64
C CYS A 227 -14.29 -19.92 -0.88
N TYR A 228 -13.04 -20.05 -1.34
CA TYR A 228 -12.73 -20.14 -2.78
C TYR A 228 -13.01 -21.54 -3.34
N THR A 229 -13.10 -22.56 -2.47
CA THR A 229 -13.36 -23.95 -2.84
C THR A 229 -14.53 -24.57 -2.09
N SER A 230 -15.16 -23.84 -1.17
CA SER A 230 -16.29 -24.33 -0.39
C SER A 230 -17.35 -23.25 -0.17
N CYS A 231 -18.58 -23.68 0.14
CA CYS A 231 -19.65 -22.75 0.47
C CYS A 231 -19.39 -22.10 1.84
N ILE A 232 -19.65 -20.80 1.96
CA ILE A 232 -19.52 -20.02 3.21
C ILE A 232 -20.24 -20.69 4.39
N LEU A 233 -21.41 -21.30 4.14
CA LEU A 233 -22.19 -22.01 5.17
C LEU A 233 -21.45 -23.18 5.81
N ASN A 234 -20.51 -23.81 5.09
CA ASN A 234 -19.74 -24.94 5.61
C ASN A 234 -18.59 -24.51 6.53
N ASN A 235 -18.23 -23.21 6.50
CA ASN A 235 -17.07 -22.67 7.23
C ASN A 235 -17.48 -21.95 8.54
N GLN A 236 -18.78 -21.92 8.90
CA GLN A 236 -19.32 -21.25 10.10
C GLN A 236 -19.61 -22.23 11.28
N LYS A 237 -18.88 -23.35 11.38
CA LYS A 237 -18.98 -24.30 12.50
C LYS A 237 -17.95 -24.02 13.58
#